data_AF-A0A2W1BXE0-F1
#
_entry.id   AF-A0A2W1BXE0-F1
#
_cell.length_a   1.000
_cell.length_b   1.000
_cell.length_c   1.000
_cell.angle_alpha   90.00
_cell.angle_beta   90.00
_cell.angle_gamma   90.00
#
_symmetry.space_group_name_H-M   'P 1'
#
loop_
_entity.id
_entity.type
_entity.pdbx_description
1 polymer ?
#
loop_
_entity_poly.entity_id
_entity_poly.type
_entity_poly.pdbx_seq_one_letter_code
_entity_poly.pdbx_strand_id
1 'polypeptide(L)'
;METKKAAVFLSLFCLLGCACDGAKINTPRVLLPWFEDLYVSFTFEIIEGGCYTWSLSRDDIIDLEPLYDDAIGHCSRAARVSVSKSCVPPGSVIILAEEVNSGEVKH
;
A
#
# COMPACT_ATOMS: atom_id res chain seq x y z
N MET A 1 -23.85 -38.87 26.72
CA MET A 1 -22.49 -39.01 26.14
C MET A 1 -22.42 -38.44 24.71
N GLU A 2 -23.54 -38.40 23.99
CA GLU A 2 -23.68 -37.87 22.63
C GLU A 2 -23.47 -36.34 22.50
N THR A 3 -24.03 -35.54 23.41
CA THR A 3 -23.96 -34.06 23.36
C THR A 3 -22.55 -33.51 23.56
N LYS A 4 -21.73 -34.19 24.36
CA LYS A 4 -20.32 -33.81 24.59
C LYS A 4 -19.46 -34.08 23.35
N LYS A 5 -19.75 -35.16 22.61
CA LYS A 5 -19.06 -35.47 21.36
C LYS A 5 -19.40 -34.43 20.28
N ALA A 6 -20.69 -34.08 20.14
CA ALA A 6 -21.11 -33.06 19.19
C ALA A 6 -20.46 -31.69 19.46
N ALA A 7 -20.36 -31.28 20.73
CA ALA A 7 -19.70 -30.02 21.11
C ALA A 7 -18.18 -30.05 20.81
N VAL A 8 -17.52 -31.18 21.03
CA VAL A 8 -16.09 -31.36 20.70
C VAL A 8 -15.87 -31.33 19.19
N PHE A 9 -16.74 -31.99 18.41
CA PHE A 9 -16.66 -31.96 16.95
C PHE A 9 -16.90 -30.55 16.38
N LEU A 10 -17.86 -29.81 16.92
CA LEU A 10 -18.16 -28.44 16.49
C LEU A 10 -16.99 -27.48 16.84
N SER A 11 -16.42 -27.63 18.03
CA SER A 11 -15.24 -26.88 18.47
C SER A 11 -14.02 -27.16 17.60
N LEU A 12 -13.78 -28.43 17.26
CA LEU A 12 -12.68 -28.82 16.38
C LEU A 12 -12.86 -28.25 14.96
N PHE A 13 -14.09 -28.24 14.45
CA PHE A 13 -14.43 -27.68 13.13
C PHE A 13 -14.24 -26.16 13.07
N CYS A 14 -14.58 -25.44 14.14
CA CYS A 14 -14.32 -23.99 14.25
C CYS A 14 -12.82 -23.66 14.25
N LEU A 15 -12.00 -24.47 14.93
CA LEU A 15 -10.54 -24.26 14.97
C LEU A 15 -9.86 -24.51 13.62
N LEU A 16 -10.41 -25.41 12.79
CA LEU A 16 -9.93 -25.71 11.44
C LEU A 16 -10.32 -24.64 10.40
N GLY A 17 -11.41 -23.90 10.64
CA GLY A 17 -11.90 -22.85 9.71
C GLY A 17 -11.23 -21.48 9.87
N CYS A 18 -10.46 -21.27 10.94
CA CYS A 18 -9.78 -20.01 11.20
C CYS A 18 -8.37 -20.01 10.57
N ALA A 19 -8.30 -20.22 9.26
CA ALA A 19 -7.11 -19.88 8.49
C ALA A 19 -7.24 -18.39 8.12
N CYS A 20 -6.59 -17.52 8.88
CA CYS A 20 -6.39 -16.14 8.44
C CYS A 20 -5.43 -16.17 7.24
N ASP A 21 -6.00 -16.08 6.04
CA ASP A 21 -5.23 -16.01 4.81
C ASP A 21 -4.60 -14.63 4.74
N GLY A 22 -3.37 -14.51 5.24
CA GLY A 22 -2.54 -13.34 5.04
C GLY A 22 -2.09 -13.32 3.59
N ALA A 23 -2.96 -12.88 2.69
CA ALA A 23 -2.68 -12.78 1.27
C ALA A 23 -1.65 -11.67 1.02
N LYS A 24 -0.35 -12.00 1.07
CA LYS A 24 0.69 -11.13 0.53
C LYS A 24 0.70 -11.29 -0.98
N ILE A 25 -0.18 -10.56 -1.66
CA ILE A 25 -0.18 -10.49 -3.11
C ILE A 25 0.81 -9.41 -3.57
N ASN A 26 1.58 -9.73 -4.61
CA ASN A 26 2.67 -8.95 -5.19
C ASN A 26 2.66 -7.43 -4.88
N THR A 27 3.42 -7.01 -3.89
CA THR A 27 3.76 -5.58 -3.71
C THR A 27 4.63 -5.14 -4.90
N PRO A 28 4.16 -4.22 -5.75
CA PRO A 28 4.93 -3.77 -6.89
C PRO A 28 6.20 -3.07 -6.41
N ARG A 29 7.37 -3.57 -6.84
CA ARG A 29 8.66 -2.93 -6.58
C ARG A 29 9.13 -2.27 -7.85
N VAL A 30 9.28 -0.95 -7.81
CA VAL A 30 9.79 -0.15 -8.92
C VAL A 30 11.19 0.33 -8.57
N LEU A 31 12.15 0.11 -9.47
CA LEU A 31 13.45 0.77 -9.40
C LEU A 31 13.33 2.13 -10.07
N LEU A 32 13.43 3.19 -9.28
CA LEU A 32 13.50 4.54 -9.81
C LEU A 32 14.92 4.79 -10.32
N PRO A 33 15.11 5.05 -11.63
CA PRO A 33 16.42 5.33 -12.15
C PRO A 33 16.87 6.72 -11.67
N TRP A 34 18.11 6.79 -11.20
CA TRP A 34 18.76 8.02 -10.77
C TRP A 34 19.73 8.48 -11.85
N PHE A 35 19.57 9.72 -12.31
CA PHE A 35 20.42 10.36 -13.30
C PHE A 35 20.80 11.75 -12.79
N GLU A 36 22.05 12.17 -12.96
CA GLU A 36 22.51 13.49 -12.50
C GLU A 36 21.84 14.65 -13.26
N ASP A 37 21.60 14.47 -14.56
CA ASP A 37 21.10 15.53 -15.45
C ASP A 37 19.68 15.27 -16.00
N LEU A 38 18.98 14.24 -15.51
CA LEU A 38 17.65 13.87 -16.00
C LEU A 38 16.68 13.65 -14.84
N TYR A 39 15.66 14.49 -14.80
CA TYR A 39 14.54 14.36 -13.87
C TYR A 39 13.46 13.48 -14.48
N VAL A 40 13.23 12.32 -13.87
CA VAL A 40 12.19 11.37 -14.28
C VAL A 40 11.11 11.30 -13.20
N SER A 41 9.85 11.24 -13.63
CA SER A 41 8.71 11.05 -12.75
C SER A 41 7.89 9.85 -13.16
N PHE A 42 7.38 9.13 -12.18
CA PHE A 42 6.53 7.96 -12.33
C PHE A 42 5.16 8.26 -11.74
N THR A 43 4.12 7.62 -12.26
CA THR A 43 2.79 7.70 -11.68
C THR A 43 2.41 6.33 -11.14
N PHE A 44 2.07 6.29 -9.86
CA PHE A 44 1.51 5.12 -9.20
C PHE A 44 0.00 5.30 -9.21
N GLU A 45 -0.73 4.32 -9.71
CA GLU A 45 -2.19 4.37 -9.84
C GLU A 45 -2.82 3.08 -9.32
N ILE A 46 -3.87 3.21 -8.51
CA ILE A 46 -4.67 2.11 -8.02
C ILE A 46 -5.86 1.91 -8.95
N ILE A 47 -5.80 0.85 -9.76
CA ILE A 47 -6.80 0.54 -10.79
C ILE A 47 -8.12 -0.01 -10.22
N GLU A 48 -8.12 -0.51 -8.99
CA GLU A 48 -9.28 -1.14 -8.34
C GLU A 48 -10.32 -0.11 -7.86
N GLY A 49 -10.12 1.18 -8.14
CA GLY A 49 -10.92 2.27 -7.58
C GLY A 49 -10.57 2.54 -6.12
N GLY A 50 -11.37 3.35 -5.43
CA GLY A 50 -11.15 3.75 -4.04
C GLY A 50 -10.65 5.19 -3.88
N CYS A 51 -10.30 5.54 -2.66
CA CYS A 51 -9.97 6.90 -2.24
C CYS A 51 -8.81 6.81 -1.24
N TYR A 52 -7.61 7.22 -1.64
CA TYR A 52 -6.39 6.98 -0.87
C TYR A 52 -5.68 8.26 -0.44
N THR A 53 -5.11 8.23 0.76
CA THR A 53 -4.08 9.15 1.22
C THR A 53 -2.72 8.49 1.05
N TRP A 54 -1.72 9.28 0.69
CA TRP A 54 -0.40 8.77 0.36
C TRP A 54 0.63 9.22 1.39
N SER A 55 1.55 8.33 1.77
CA SER A 55 2.66 8.66 2.64
C SER A 55 3.93 7.89 2.27
N LEU A 56 5.06 8.36 2.79
CA LEU A 56 6.38 7.78 2.55
C LEU A 56 7.00 7.31 3.86
N SER A 57 7.74 6.20 3.80
CA SER A 57 8.61 5.81 4.91
C SER A 57 9.75 6.80 5.16
N ARG A 58 10.18 7.51 4.10
CA ARG A 58 11.25 8.52 4.09
C ARG A 58 11.00 9.54 2.98
N ASP A 59 11.15 10.82 3.28
CA ASP A 59 10.88 11.97 2.40
C ASP A 59 12.17 12.63 1.85
N ASP A 60 13.34 12.06 2.15
CA ASP A 60 14.63 12.65 1.78
C ASP A 60 15.16 12.16 0.42
N ILE A 61 14.60 11.09 -0.14
CA ILE A 61 15.05 10.46 -1.40
C ILE A 61 14.11 10.77 -2.57
N ILE A 62 12.80 10.79 -2.33
CA ILE A 62 11.77 11.02 -3.34
C ILE A 62 10.76 12.07 -2.89
N ASP A 63 10.17 12.76 -3.85
CA ASP A 63 8.98 13.58 -3.66
C ASP A 63 7.76 12.77 -4.09
N LEU A 64 6.67 12.91 -3.33
CA LEU A 64 5.39 12.27 -3.58
C LEU A 64 4.30 13.34 -3.65
N GLU A 65 3.60 13.38 -4.77
CA GLU A 65 2.54 14.34 -5.04
C GLU A 65 1.24 13.58 -5.38
N PRO A 66 0.22 13.61 -4.50
CA PRO A 66 -1.09 13.04 -4.80
C PRO A 66 -1.74 13.75 -6.00
N LEU A 67 -2.29 12.99 -6.94
CA LEU A 67 -3.02 13.49 -8.10
C LEU A 67 -4.51 13.43 -7.80
N TYR A 68 -5.02 14.49 -7.16
CA TYR A 68 -6.42 14.56 -6.73
C TYR A 68 -7.40 14.56 -7.91
N ASP A 69 -8.39 13.67 -7.84
CA ASP A 69 -9.46 13.56 -8.83
C ASP A 69 -10.51 14.68 -8.65
N ASP A 70 -10.59 15.28 -7.45
CA ASP A 70 -11.56 16.30 -7.09
C ASP A 70 -10.91 17.65 -6.71
N ALA A 71 -11.70 18.73 -6.76
CA ALA A 71 -11.24 20.07 -6.41
C ALA A 71 -11.07 20.27 -4.89
N ILE A 72 -11.54 19.33 -4.08
CA ILE A 72 -11.53 19.43 -2.61
C ILE A 72 -10.22 18.85 -2.05
N GLY A 73 -9.54 17.97 -2.79
CA GLY A 73 -8.19 17.51 -2.48
C GLY A 73 -8.14 16.54 -1.30
N HIS A 74 -9.21 15.77 -1.07
CA HIS A 74 -9.28 14.88 0.10
C HIS A 74 -8.55 13.55 -0.08
N CYS A 75 -8.57 12.99 -1.29
CA CYS A 75 -7.89 11.74 -1.61
C CYS A 75 -7.66 11.59 -3.10
N SER A 76 -6.81 10.65 -3.48
CA SER A 76 -6.50 10.38 -4.88
C SER A 76 -6.33 8.89 -5.12
N ARG A 77 -6.51 8.48 -6.38
CA ARG A 77 -6.19 7.11 -6.83
C ARG A 77 -4.81 7.02 -7.47
N ALA A 78 -4.21 8.16 -7.79
CA ALA A 78 -2.89 8.23 -8.35
C ALA A 78 -2.00 9.20 -7.57
N ALA A 79 -0.69 8.93 -7.57
CA ALA A 79 0.32 9.82 -7.05
C ALA A 79 1.53 9.84 -7.98
N ARG A 80 2.10 11.02 -8.16
CA ARG A 80 3.33 11.23 -8.91
C ARG A 80 4.53 11.12 -7.97
N VAL A 81 5.53 10.37 -8.41
CA VAL A 81 6.78 10.13 -7.68
C VAL A 81 7.94 10.65 -8.51
N SER A 82 8.78 11.49 -7.92
CA SER A 82 10.01 11.97 -8.53
C SER A 82 11.18 11.88 -7.57
N VAL A 83 12.40 11.85 -8.10
CA VAL A 83 13.61 11.93 -7.28
C VAL A 83 13.75 13.35 -6.74
N SER A 84 13.87 13.50 -5.42
CA SER A 84 13.84 14.82 -4.77
C SER A 84 15.23 15.45 -4.64
N LYS A 85 16.25 14.66 -4.28
CA LYS A 85 17.57 15.18 -3.89
C LYS A 85 18.71 14.34 -4.47
N SER A 86 19.64 14.99 -5.16
CA SER A 86 20.86 14.36 -5.69
C SER A 86 21.94 14.12 -4.63
N CYS A 87 21.83 14.73 -3.44
CA CYS A 87 22.84 14.65 -2.39
C CYS A 87 22.58 13.55 -1.34
N VAL A 88 21.51 12.76 -1.48
CA VAL A 88 21.18 11.67 -0.54
C VAL A 88 21.61 10.33 -1.15
N PRO A 89 22.26 9.43 -0.39
CA PRO A 89 22.63 8.11 -0.89
C PRO A 89 21.40 7.34 -1.41
N PRO A 90 21.54 6.58 -2.52
CA PRO A 90 20.46 5.74 -3.02
C PRO A 90 19.94 4.77 -1.95
N GLY A 91 18.63 4.57 -1.90
CA GLY A 91 18.00 3.70 -0.91
C GLY A 91 16.58 3.30 -1.30
N SER A 92 16.00 2.39 -0.51
CA SER A 92 14.62 1.95 -0.68
C SER A 92 13.67 2.87 0.07
N VAL A 93 12.62 3.34 -0.61
CA VAL A 93 11.48 4.04 -0.01
C VAL A 93 10.24 3.18 -0.18
N ILE A 94 9.42 3.10 0.87
CA ILE A 94 8.11 2.47 0.82
C ILE A 94 7.08 3.58 0.67
N ILE A 95 6.22 3.45 -0.34
CA ILE A 95 5.05 4.29 -0.54
C ILE A 95 3.87 3.57 0.09
N LEU A 96 3.08 4.28 0.89
CA LEU A 96 1.90 3.76 1.56
C LEU A 96 0.67 4.46 0.99
N ALA A 97 -0.35 3.69 0.63
CA ALA A 97 -1.65 4.18 0.22
C ALA A 97 -2.71 3.70 1.21
N GLU A 98 -3.24 4.60 2.03
CA GLU A 98 -4.27 4.29 3.03
C GLU A 98 -5.65 4.66 2.50
N GLU A 99 -6.57 3.70 2.45
CA GLU A 99 -7.93 3.94 1.99
C GLU A 99 -8.73 4.68 3.08
N VAL A 100 -9.31 5.82 2.72
CA VAL A 100 -9.88 6.79 3.67
C VAL A 100 -11.07 6.23 4.46
N ASN A 101 -11.87 5.34 3.87
CA ASN A 101 -13.12 4.88 4.49
C ASN A 101 -12.93 3.66 5.40
N SER A 102 -12.00 2.78 5.07
CA SER A 102 -11.74 1.48 5.69
C SER A 102 -10.47 1.46 6.53
N GLY A 103 -9.52 2.38 6.27
CA GLY A 103 -8.19 2.40 6.88
C GLY A 103 -7.27 1.28 6.36
N GLU A 104 -7.64 0.59 5.28
CA GLU A 104 -6.79 -0.43 4.66
C GLU A 104 -5.55 0.22 4.04
N VAL A 105 -4.36 -0.26 4.40
CA VAL A 105 -3.09 0.26 3.88
C VAL A 105 -2.52 -0.68 2.82
N LYS A 106 -2.27 -0.14 1.62
CA LYS A 106 -1.58 -0.79 0.52
C LYS A 106 -0.13 -0.29 0.44
N HIS A 107 0.79 -1.20 0.10
CA HIS A 107 2.24 -0.98 0.02
C HIS A 107 2.77 -1.24 -1.39
#